data_AF-A0A8J6QCJ8-F1
#
_entry.id   AF-A0A8J6QCJ8-F1
#
_cell.length_a   1.000
_cell.length_b   1.000
_cell.length_c   1.000
_cell.angle_alpha   90.00
_cell.angle_beta   90.00
_cell.angle_gamma   90.00
#
_symmetry.space_group_name_H-M   'P 1'
#
loop_
_entity.id
_entity.type
_entity.pdbx_description
1 polymer ?
#
loop_
_entity_poly.entity_id
_entity_poly.type
_entity_poly.pdbx_seq_one_letter_code
_entity_poly.pdbx_strand_id
1 'polypeptide(L)'
;MQPLTPQPRWDRINSAEVIASARRIYFHFLECSPTHPDPLGVVIGPQQGRVVFELPVLLPEEQFIPLELVRGRSGRSRSSRSPLRG
;
A
#
# COMPACT_ATOMS: atom_id res chain seq x y z
N MET A 1 21.54 -18.48 21.41
CA MET A 1 20.61 -18.84 20.32
C MET A 1 20.11 -17.55 19.70
N GLN A 2 20.79 -17.03 18.68
CA GLN A 2 20.28 -15.85 17.94
C GLN A 2 19.15 -16.32 17.02
N PRO A 3 17.96 -15.67 17.00
CA PRO A 3 16.95 -16.01 16.02
C PRO A 3 17.50 -15.65 14.63
N LEU A 4 17.55 -16.64 13.74
CA LEU A 4 17.79 -16.43 12.32
C LEU A 4 16.58 -15.66 11.79
N THR A 5 16.58 -14.34 11.88
CA THR A 5 15.56 -13.50 11.26
C THR A 5 15.64 -13.78 9.75
N PRO A 6 14.61 -14.37 9.12
CA PRO A 6 14.64 -14.58 7.69
C PRO A 6 14.77 -13.21 7.04
N GLN A 7 15.93 -12.96 6.43
CA GLN A 7 16.16 -11.72 5.68
C GLN A 7 15.08 -11.63 4.59
N PRO A 8 14.40 -10.48 4.45
CA PRO A 8 13.37 -10.33 3.44
C PRO A 8 13.97 -10.63 2.06
N ARG A 9 13.41 -11.65 1.41
CA ARG A 9 13.83 -12.09 0.07
C ARG A 9 13.22 -11.16 -0.98
N TRP A 10 13.83 -9.99 -1.11
CA TRP A 10 13.40 -8.95 -2.07
C TRP A 10 13.31 -9.47 -3.50
N ASP A 11 14.08 -10.51 -3.85
CA ASP A 11 14.04 -11.22 -5.13
C ASP A 11 12.68 -11.86 -5.45
N ARG A 12 11.86 -12.12 -4.43
CA ARG A 12 10.57 -12.82 -4.55
C ARG A 12 9.36 -11.91 -4.39
N ILE A 13 9.57 -10.62 -4.15
CA ILE A 13 8.47 -9.70 -3.86
C ILE A 13 7.95 -9.11 -5.18
N ASN A 14 6.79 -9.57 -5.62
CA ASN A 14 6.06 -8.93 -6.71
C ASN A 14 5.40 -7.64 -6.20
N SER A 15 6.08 -6.51 -6.41
CA SER A 15 5.58 -5.19 -5.98
C SER A 15 4.16 -4.87 -6.49
N ALA A 16 3.78 -5.36 -7.67
CA ALA A 16 2.45 -5.14 -8.23
C ALA A 16 1.37 -5.87 -7.44
N GLU A 17 1.62 -7.13 -7.03
CA GLU A 17 0.70 -7.92 -6.21
C GLU A 17 0.57 -7.36 -4.79
N VAL A 18 1.69 -6.90 -4.23
CA VAL A 18 1.72 -6.25 -2.91
C VAL A 18 0.89 -4.97 -2.92
N ILE A 19 1.11 -4.09 -3.90
CA ILE A 19 0.34 -2.84 -4.04
C ILE A 19 -1.15 -3.14 -4.31
N ALA A 20 -1.46 -4.14 -5.13
CA ALA A 20 -2.84 -4.55 -5.39
C ALA A 20 -3.54 -5.03 -4.11
N SER A 21 -2.83 -5.79 -3.27
CA SER A 21 -3.34 -6.25 -1.98
C SER A 21 -3.53 -5.09 -1.00
N ALA A 22 -2.60 -4.14 -0.93
CA ALA A 22 -2.75 -2.93 -0.11
C ALA A 22 -4.00 -2.13 -0.49
N ARG A 23 -4.28 -1.99 -1.79
CA ARG A 23 -5.46 -1.29 -2.29
C ARG A 23 -6.77 -1.92 -1.84
N ARG A 24 -6.85 -3.25 -1.83
CA ARG A 24 -8.05 -3.96 -1.34
C ARG A 24 -8.34 -3.61 0.12
N ILE A 25 -7.31 -3.65 0.97
CA ILE A 25 -7.41 -3.33 2.39
C ILE A 25 -7.82 -1.86 2.58
N TYR A 26 -7.16 -0.94 1.88
CA TYR A 26 -7.45 0.49 1.98
C TYR A 26 -8.86 0.85 1.49
N PHE A 27 -9.32 0.30 0.37
CA PHE A 27 -10.67 0.58 -0.12
C PHE A 27 -11.75 -0.04 0.75
N HIS A 28 -11.52 -1.24 1.27
CA HIS A 28 -12.43 -1.83 2.27
C HIS A 28 -12.54 -0.94 3.52
N PHE A 29 -11.42 -0.39 3.98
CA PHE A 29 -11.43 0.57 5.07
C PHE A 29 -12.23 1.84 4.75
N LEU A 30 -12.09 2.41 3.54
CA LEU A 30 -12.88 3.57 3.11
C LEU A 30 -14.39 3.28 3.09
N GLU A 31 -14.78 2.09 2.64
CA GLU A 31 -16.19 1.67 2.60
C GLU A 31 -16.79 1.56 4.01
N CYS A 32 -16.02 1.08 4.98
CA CYS A 32 -16.48 0.90 6.36
C CYS A 32 -16.38 2.17 7.22
N SER A 33 -15.65 3.20 6.78
CA SER A 33 -15.27 4.32 7.65
C SER A 33 -15.02 5.62 6.87
N PRO A 34 -16.09 6.39 6.53
CA PRO A 34 -15.97 7.59 5.71
C PRO A 34 -15.32 8.80 6.40
N THR A 35 -15.19 8.80 7.73
CA THR A 35 -14.78 9.97 8.54
C THR A 35 -13.44 9.83 9.25
N HIS A 36 -12.66 8.79 8.99
CA HIS A 36 -11.37 8.60 9.67
C HIS A 36 -10.28 9.58 9.17
N PRO A 37 -9.27 9.87 10.00
CA PRO A 37 -8.09 10.65 9.59
C PRO A 37 -7.34 9.98 8.45
N ASP A 38 -6.50 10.75 7.74
CA ASP A 38 -5.73 10.20 6.62
C ASP A 38 -4.71 9.16 7.13
N PRO A 39 -4.77 7.89 6.69
CA PRO A 39 -3.82 6.89 7.16
C PRO A 39 -2.40 7.17 6.65
N LEU A 40 -1.41 6.65 7.37
CA LEU A 40 -0.01 6.70 6.93
C LEU A 40 0.26 5.66 5.82
N GLY A 41 -0.41 4.52 5.90
CA GLY A 41 -0.27 3.46 4.91
C GLY A 41 -0.97 2.17 5.31
N VAL A 42 -0.55 1.09 4.68
CA VAL A 42 -1.08 -0.25 4.91
C VAL A 42 0.06 -1.20 5.23
N VAL A 43 -0.10 -2.02 6.26
CA VAL A 43 0.77 -3.17 6.49
C VAL A 43 0.12 -4.41 5.94
N ILE A 44 0.88 -5.19 5.17
CA ILE A 44 0.49 -6.50 4.65
C ILE A 44 1.34 -7.56 5.33
N GLY A 45 0.70 -8.59 5.88
CA GLY A 45 1.34 -9.80 6.35
C GLY A 45 0.72 -11.06 5.72
N PRO A 46 1.20 -12.26 6.09
CA PRO A 46 0.78 -13.52 5.47
C PRO A 46 -0.71 -13.86 5.67
N GLN A 47 -1.28 -13.46 6.82
CA GLN A 47 -2.66 -13.83 7.20
C GLN A 47 -3.64 -12.66 7.10
N GLN A 48 -3.15 -11.44 7.27
CA GLN A 48 -3.99 -10.25 7.38
C GLN A 48 -3.23 -9.01 6.94
N GLY A 49 -3.98 -7.95 6.64
CA GLY A 49 -3.44 -6.62 6.47
C GLY A 49 -4.26 -5.60 7.23
N ARG A 50 -3.65 -4.45 7.53
CA ARG A 50 -4.24 -3.40 8.36
C ARG A 50 -3.85 -2.03 7.85
N VAL A 51 -4.75 -1.09 8.04
CA VAL A 51 -4.46 0.34 7.86
C VAL A 51 -3.75 0.85 9.11
N VAL A 52 -2.70 1.66 8.93
CA VAL A 52 -1.92 2.25 10.02
C VAL A 52 -1.93 3.77 9.91
N PHE A 53 -1.95 4.44 11.06
CA PHE A 53 -1.97 5.91 11.18
C PHE A 53 -0.67 6.47 11.74
N GLU A 54 0.24 5.59 12.14
CA GLU A 54 1.58 5.89 12.67
C GLU A 54 2.58 4.87 12.10
N LEU A 55 3.88 5.14 12.28
CA LEU A 55 4.94 4.30 11.72
C LEU A 55 4.98 2.93 12.45
N PRO A 56 4.69 1.82 11.77
CA PRO A 56 4.56 0.52 12.44
C PRO A 56 5.94 -0.13 12.66
N VAL A 57 6.07 -0.86 13.76
CA VAL A 57 7.11 -1.90 13.90
C VAL A 57 6.66 -3.12 13.10
N LEU A 58 7.50 -3.60 12.20
CA LEU A 58 7.18 -4.71 11.29
C LEU A 58 7.77 -6.03 11.78
N LEU A 59 6.98 -7.09 11.65
CA LEU A 59 7.51 -8.45 11.70
C LEU A 59 8.31 -8.76 10.42
N PRO A 60 9.18 -9.79 10.43
CA PRO A 60 10.02 -10.13 9.27
C PRO A 60 9.24 -10.40 7.97
N GLU A 61 8.02 -10.90 8.09
CA GLU A 61 7.14 -11.22 6.96
C GLU A 61 6.18 -10.08 6.59
N GLU A 62 6.17 -8.99 7.38
CA GLU A 62 5.32 -7.85 7.15
C GLU A 62 5.95 -6.82 6.22
N GLN A 63 5.10 -6.18 5.40
CA GLN A 63 5.50 -5.14 4.48
C GLN A 63 4.64 -3.91 4.72
N PHE A 64 5.30 -2.78 5.00
CA PHE A 64 4.63 -1.49 5.03
C PHE A 64 4.60 -0.87 3.64
N ILE A 65 3.39 -0.49 3.20
CA ILE A 65 3.12 0.16 1.93
C ILE A 65 2.61 1.58 2.22
N PRO A 66 3.41 2.62 1.92
CA PRO A 66 3.01 4.01 2.07
C PRO A 66 1.74 4.32 1.27
N LEU A 67 0.87 5.16 1.82
CA LEU A 67 -0.43 5.46 1.22
C LEU A 67 -0.31 6.06 -0.19
N GLU A 68 0.79 6.76 -0.50
CA GLU A 68 1.09 7.32 -1.82
C GLU A 68 1.21 6.24 -2.90
N LEU A 69 1.71 5.05 -2.55
CA LEU A 69 1.78 3.92 -3.46
C LEU A 69 0.42 3.24 -3.62
N VAL A 70 -0.36 3.19 -2.54
CA VAL A 70 -1.70 2.59 -2.52
C VAL A 70 -2.67 3.40 -3.38
N ARG A 71 -2.74 4.72 -3.17
CA ARG A 71 -3.55 5.65 -3.98
C ARG A 71 -3.12 5.69 -5.44
N GLY A 72 -1.90 5.22 -5.72
CA GLY A 72 -1.23 5.36 -7.00
C GLY A 72 -0.66 6.77 -7.17
N ARG A 73 0.32 6.90 -8.06
CA ARG A 73 0.81 8.22 -8.48
C ARG A 73 -0.36 8.97 -9.12
N SER A 74 -0.99 9.88 -8.38
CA SER A 74 -1.70 11.01 -8.98
C SER A 74 -0.66 11.86 -9.71
N GLY A 75 -0.28 11.42 -10.91
CA GLY A 75 0.93 11.90 -11.59
C GLY A 75 0.97 11.63 -13.09
N ARG A 76 -0.09 11.04 -13.64
CA ARG A 76 -0.53 11.43 -14.97
C ARG A 76 -1.88 12.08 -14.78
N SER A 77 -1.83 13.38 -14.44
CA SER A 77 -2.75 14.31 -15.07
C SER A 77 -2.89 13.83 -16.50
N ARG A 78 -4.07 13.29 -16.81
CA ARG A 78 -4.49 13.09 -18.19
C ARG A 78 -4.39 14.50 -18.74
N SER A 79 -3.24 14.84 -19.34
CA SER A 79 -3.10 16.07 -20.09
C SER A 79 -4.24 15.96 -21.07
N SER A 80 -5.26 16.76 -20.80
CA SER A 80 -6.39 17.02 -21.66
C SER A 80 -5.77 17.57 -22.94
N ARG A 81 -5.34 16.67 -23.83
CA ARG A 81 -5.22 17.01 -25.24
C ARG A 81 -6.66 17.20 -25.69
N SER A 82 -7.14 18.42 -25.46
CA SER A 82 -8.30 18.97 -26.12
C SER A 82 -8.22 18.61 -27.60
N PRO A 83 -9.30 18.12 -28.22
CA PRO A 83 -9.31 17.91 -29.65
C PRO A 83 -9.34 19.29 -30.32
N LEU A 84 -8.16 19.82 -30.67
CA LEU A 84 -8.09 20.92 -31.61
C LEU A 84 -8.42 20.37 -32.99
N ARG A 85 -9.71 20.47 -33.31
CA ARG A 85 -10.28 20.43 -34.65
C ARG A 85 -9.78 21.69 -35.38
N GLY A 86 -9.03 21.50 -36.44
CA GLY A 86 -8.62 22.51 -37.43
C GLY A 86 -8.76 21.90 -38.81
#